data_AF-A0A4R2JT60-F1
#
_entry.id   AF-A0A4R2JT60-F1
#
_cell.length_a   1.000
_cell.length_b   1.000
_cell.length_c   1.000
_cell.angle_alpha   90.00
_cell.angle_beta   90.00
_cell.angle_gamma   90.00
#
_symmetry.space_group_name_H-M   'P 1'
#
loop_
_entity.id
_entity.type
_entity.pdbx_description
1 polymer ?
#
loop_
_entity_poly.entity_id
_entity_poly.type
_entity_poly.pdbx_seq_one_letter_code
_entity_poly.pdbx_strand_id
1 'polypeptide(L)' 'MKIKELDVLKTKDGREGTVVHVFDIKGLPRAYEIEFDNGELETIEENRVSEVIWRFLPNKD' A
#
# COMPACT_ATOMS: atom_id res chain seq x y z
N MET A 1 -1.53 10.58 -1.37
CA MET A 1 -1.71 9.93 -2.70
C MET A 1 -2.89 8.96 -2.58
N LYS A 2 -3.77 8.78 -3.58
CA LYS A 2 -4.91 7.86 -3.39
C LYS A 2 -4.52 6.41 -3.73
N ILE A 3 -3.80 5.78 -2.81
CA ILE A 3 -3.45 4.35 -2.86
C ILE A 3 -4.69 3.51 -2.54
N LYS A 4 -4.88 2.42 -3.28
CA LYS A 4 -5.98 1.47 -3.14
C LYS A 4 -5.44 0.06 -2.88
N GLU A 5 -6.34 -0.83 -2.46
CA GLU A 5 -6.06 -2.26 -2.45
C GLU A 5 -5.67 -2.74 -3.86
N LEU A 6 -4.75 -3.71 -3.90
CA LEU A 6 -4.08 -4.27 -5.08
C LEU A 6 -3.08 -3.35 -5.79
N ASP A 7 -2.92 -2.09 -5.38
CA ASP A 7 -1.79 -1.28 -5.86
C ASP A 7 -0.47 -1.88 -5.35
N VAL A 8 0.61 -1.75 -6.13
CA VAL A 8 1.97 -2.11 -5.69
C VAL A 8 2.73 -0.82 -5.39
N LEU A 9 3.36 -0.78 -4.23
CA LEU A 9 4.12 0.38 -3.76
C LEU A 9 5.56 0.03 -3.43
N LYS A 10 6.39 1.07 -3.35
CA LYS A 10 7.74 1.02 -2.83
C LYS A 10 7.81 1.80 -1.54
N THR A 11 8.33 1.19 -0.48
CA THR A 11 8.59 1.84 0.82
C THR A 11 9.87 2.67 0.74
N LYS A 12 10.05 3.61 1.68
CA LYS A 12 11.28 4.42 1.78
C LYS A 12 12.52 3.60 2.15
N ASP A 13 12.35 2.41 2.72
CA ASP A 13 13.44 1.45 2.98
C ASP A 13 13.77 0.58 1.75
N GLY A 14 13.08 0.79 0.62
CA GLY A 14 13.38 0.19 -0.67
C GLY A 14 12.66 -1.13 -0.96
N ARG A 15 11.83 -1.63 -0.02
CA ARG A 15 11.01 -2.82 -0.22
C ARG A 15 9.79 -2.52 -1.10
N GLU A 16 9.34 -3.53 -1.82
CA GLU A 16 8.19 -3.45 -2.72
C GLU A 16 7.15 -4.47 -2.28
N GLY A 17 5.88 -4.08 -2.32
CA GLY A 17 4.81 -4.95 -1.85
C GLY A 17 3.43 -4.50 -2.32
N THR A 18 2.49 -5.43 -2.22
CA THR A 18 1.10 -5.24 -2.66
C THR A 18 0.25 -4.79 -1.48
N VAL A 19 -0.56 -3.75 -1.68
CA VAL A 19 -1.54 -3.32 -0.68
C VAL A 19 -2.67 -4.33 -0.62
N VAL A 20 -2.81 -5.03 0.49
CA VAL A 20 -3.91 -5.98 0.70
C VAL A 20 -5.06 -5.36 1.49
N HIS A 21 -4.79 -4.30 2.27
CA HIS A 21 -5.81 -3.54 2.97
C HIS A 21 -5.46 -2.05 3.17
N VAL A 22 -6.47 -1.18 3.21
CA VAL A 22 -6.30 0.27 3.45
C VAL A 22 -6.98 0.69 4.75
N PHE A 23 -6.18 1.17 5.71
CA PHE A 23 -6.68 1.76 6.95
C PHE A 23 -6.87 3.26 6.78
N ASP A 24 -8.13 3.70 6.69
CA ASP A 24 -8.54 5.11 6.60
C ASP A 24 -9.56 5.43 7.71
N ILE A 25 -9.07 5.44 8.96
CA ILE A 25 -9.89 5.64 10.16
C ILE A 25 -9.76 7.09 10.63
N LYS A 26 -10.88 7.78 10.82
CA LYS A 26 -10.92 9.17 11.28
C LYS A 26 -10.17 9.34 12.61
N GLY A 27 -9.16 10.20 12.62
CA GLY A 27 -8.37 10.53 13.82
C GLY A 27 -7.08 9.72 13.98
N LEU A 28 -6.77 8.81 13.05
CA LEU A 28 -5.51 8.06 13.00
C LEU A 28 -4.74 8.39 11.71
N PRO A 29 -3.40 8.22 11.69
CA PRO A 29 -2.64 8.27 10.45
C PRO A 29 -3.15 7.23 9.45
N ARG A 30 -3.20 7.61 8.17
CA ARG A 30 -3.51 6.67 7.09
C ARG A 30 -2.40 5.62 7.00
N ALA A 31 -2.78 4.35 6.91
CA ALA A 31 -1.84 3.24 6.81
C ALA A 31 -2.35 2.17 5.83
N TYR A 32 -1.45 1.25 5.47
CA TYR A 32 -1.69 0.18 4.52
C TYR A 32 -1.15 -1.12 5.09
N GLU A 33 -1.92 -2.19 4.99
CA GLU A 33 -1.38 -3.53 5.15
C GLU A 33 -0.76 -3.95 3.81
N ILE A 34 0.51 -4.32 3.84
CA ILE A 34 1.28 -4.67 2.65
C ILE A 34 1.80 -6.10 2.79
N GLU A 35 1.55 -6.89 1.75
CA GLU A 35 2.17 -8.20 1.54
C GLU A 35 3.45 -8.04 0.71
N PHE A 36 4.56 -8.51 1.25
CA PHE A 36 5.88 -8.51 0.59
C PHE A 36 6.15 -9.87 -0.08
N ASP A 37 7.17 -9.93 -0.95
CA ASP A 37 7.55 -11.14 -1.70
C ASP A 37 7.91 -12.35 -0.83
N ASN A 38 8.25 -12.13 0.45
CA ASN A 38 8.51 -13.18 1.42
C ASN A 38 7.23 -13.74 2.08
N GLY A 39 6.05 -13.23 1.71
CA GLY A 39 4.76 -13.57 2.30
C GLY A 39 4.48 -12.91 3.65
N GLU A 40 5.34 -12.02 4.14
CA GLU A 40 5.09 -11.27 5.36
C GLU A 40 4.12 -10.12 5.13
N LEU A 41 3.26 -9.88 6.12
CA LEU A 41 2.36 -8.74 6.19
C LEU A 41 2.89 -7.70 7.17
N GLU A 42 3.00 -6.44 6.75
CA GLU A 42 3.35 -5.31 7.63
C GLU A 42 2.34 -4.16 7.44
N THR A 43 2.01 -3.48 8.54
CA THR A 43 1.29 -2.20 8.47
C THR A 43 2.27 -1.04 8.29
N ILE A 44 2.14 -0.30 7.20
CA ILE A 44 2.99 0.84 6.85
C ILE A 44 2.15 2.12 6.79
N GLU A 45 2.56 3.14 7.53
CA GLU A 45 1.98 4.49 7.44
C GLU A 45 2.26 5.15 6.09
N GLU A 46 1.37 6.02 5.60
CA GLU A 46 1.52 6.70 4.32
C GLU A 46 2.83 7.50 4.20
N ASN A 47 3.34 8.03 5.31
CA ASN A 47 4.62 8.75 5.35
C ASN A 47 5.86 7.86 5.10
N ARG A 48 5.74 6.53 5.19
CA ARG A 48 6.80 5.53 4.92
C ARG A 48 6.73 5.00 3.49
N VAL A 49 5.70 5.35 2.73
CA VAL A 49 5.61 5.06 1.30
C VAL A 49 6.45 6.06 0.52
N SER A 50 7.26 5.55 -0.42
CA SER A 50 8.03 6.37 -1.37
C SER A 50 7.16 6.70 -2.58
N GLU A 51 6.64 5.68 -3.26
CA GLU A 51 5.85 5.82 -4.48
C GLU A 51 4.95 4.60 -4.74
N VAL A 52 3.95 4.77 -5.61
CA VAL A 52 3.17 3.66 -6.19
C VAL A 52 3.80 3.31 -7.53
N ILE A 53 4.34 2.09 -7.63
CA ILE A 53 5.05 1.60 -8.82
C ILE A 53 4.12 0.88 -9.80
N TRP A 54 2.96 0.41 -9.33
CA TRP A 54 1.92 -0.14 -10.20
C TRP A 54 0.52 0.11 -9.62
N ARG A 55 -0.45 0.33 -10.50
CA ARG A 55 -1.85 0.56 -10.11
C ARG A 55 -2.77 -0.50 -10.65
N PHE A 56 -3.61 -1.05 -9.77
CA PHE A 56 -4.72 -1.88 -10.23
C PHE A 56 -5.80 -0.98 -10.84
N LEU A 57 -6.05 -1.17 -12.13
CA LEU A 57 -7.14 -0.53 -12.85
C LEU A 57 -8.20 -1.59 -13.13
N PRO A 58 -9.26 -1.70 -12.31
CA PRO A 58 -10.37 -2.58 -12.65
C PRO A 58 -10.97 -2.10 -13.98
N ASN A 59 -11.20 -3.02 -14.90
CA ASN A 59 -11.98 -2.73 -16.10
C ASN A 59 -13.34 -2.19 -15.66
N LYS A 60 -13.76 -1.08 -16.29
CA LYS A 60 -15.14 -0.63 -16.19
C LYS A 60 -15.94 -1.47 -17.17
N ASP A 61 -16.58 -2.52 -16.68
CA ASP A 61 -17.69 -3.15 -17.40
C ASP A 61 -18.87 -2.17 -17.55
#